data_AF-A0A8S7I8K0-F1
#
_entry.id   AF-A0A8S7I8K0-F1
#
_cell.length_a   1.000
_cell.length_b   1.000
_cell.length_c   1.000
_cell.angle_alpha   90.00
_cell.angle_beta   90.00
_cell.angle_gamma   90.00
#
_symmetry.space_group_name_H-M   'P 1'
#
loop_
_entity.id
_entity.type
_entity.pdbx_description
1 polymer ?
#
loop_
_entity_poly.entity_id
_entity_poly.type
_entity_poly.pdbx_seq_one_letter_code
_entity_poly.pdbx_strand_id
1 'polypeptide(L)' 'QKKGRFVARYSECWKSAGGKYFDGFWYLPPELPRKDAGEIPARKRAEYRRRNALLDEVRRGLMAAQQNGCDFRNTITLM' A
#
# COMPACT_ATOMS: atom_id res chain seq x y z
N GLN A 1 -4.70 -32.61 -19.21
CA GLN A 1 -5.41 -31.51 -19.89
C GLN A 1 -4.83 -30.18 -19.40
N LYS A 2 -4.30 -29.31 -20.27
CA LYS A 2 -3.64 -28.06 -19.86
C LYS A 2 -4.40 -26.84 -20.40
N LYS A 3 -4.69 -25.93 -19.46
CA LYS A 3 -4.85 -24.46 -19.57
C LYS A 3 -6.18 -23.91 -20.06
N GLY A 4 -6.68 -22.91 -19.31
CA GLY A 4 -6.81 -21.61 -19.96
C GLY A 4 -8.01 -20.73 -19.61
N ARG A 5 -8.21 -20.37 -18.34
CA ARG A 5 -8.44 -18.95 -17.98
C ARG A 5 -8.26 -18.78 -16.49
N PHE A 6 -7.11 -18.26 -16.07
CA PHE A 6 -7.06 -17.58 -14.78
C PHE A 6 -7.87 -16.29 -14.98
N VAL A 7 -9.19 -16.37 -14.78
CA VAL A 7 -9.99 -15.16 -14.64
C VAL A 7 -9.54 -14.60 -13.30
N ALA A 8 -8.58 -13.67 -13.34
CA ALA A 8 -8.24 -12.90 -12.16
C ALA A 8 -9.55 -12.26 -11.70
N ARG A 9 -10.10 -12.75 -10.58
CA ARG A 9 -11.29 -12.16 -9.98
C ARG A 9 -10.83 -10.86 -9.37
N TYR A 10 -10.81 -9.80 -10.17
CA TYR A 10 -10.28 -8.49 -9.77
C TYR A 10 -10.95 -7.98 -8.49
N SER A 11 -12.23 -8.29 -8.29
CA SER A 11 -12.93 -8.03 -7.02
C SER A 11 -12.23 -8.64 -5.80
N GLU A 12 -11.70 -9.87 -5.92
CA GLU A 12 -10.95 -10.53 -4.84
C GLU A 12 -9.56 -9.92 -4.66
N CYS A 13 -8.91 -9.54 -5.77
CA CYS A 13 -7.65 -8.81 -5.72
C CYS A 13 -7.81 -7.48 -4.96
N TRP A 14 -8.81 -6.67 -5.30
CA TRP A 14 -9.06 -5.39 -4.64
C TRP A 14 -9.44 -5.57 -3.17
N LYS A 15 -10.31 -6.55 -2.83
CA LYS A 15 -10.61 -6.88 -1.43
C LYS A 15 -9.35 -7.26 -0.64
N SER A 16 -8.47 -8.06 -1.23
CA SER A 16 -7.21 -8.48 -0.59
C SER A 16 -6.23 -7.33 -0.33
N ALA A 17 -6.36 -6.24 -1.10
CA ALA A 17 -5.62 -5.01 -0.91
C ALA A 17 -6.31 -4.02 0.06
N GLY A 18 -7.40 -4.43 0.73
CA GLY A 18 -8.18 -3.58 1.62
C GLY A 18 -9.23 -2.72 0.91
N GLY A 19 -9.45 -2.97 -0.38
CA GLY A 19 -10.37 -2.22 -1.20
C GLY A 19 -11.82 -2.33 -0.73
N LYS A 20 -12.53 -1.20 -0.73
CA LYS A 20 -13.96 -1.11 -0.49
C LYS A 20 -14.66 -0.75 -1.80
N TYR A 21 -15.72 -1.49 -2.13
CA TYR A 21 -16.50 -1.22 -3.33
C TYR A 21 -17.65 -0.26 -2.99
N PHE A 22 -17.75 0.84 -3.73
CA PHE A 22 -18.81 1.82 -3.59
C PHE A 22 -19.06 2.50 -4.94
N ASP A 23 -20.32 2.65 -5.31
CA ASP A 23 -20.75 3.38 -6.52
C ASP A 23 -20.01 3.03 -7.82
N GLY A 24 -19.79 1.73 -8.08
CA GLY A 24 -19.08 1.29 -9.29
C GLY A 24 -17.54 1.30 -9.19
N PHE A 25 -16.96 1.90 -8.15
CA PHE A 25 -15.53 2.06 -7.98
C PHE A 25 -14.96 1.30 -6.78
N TRP A 26 -13.66 0.99 -6.84
CA TRP A 26 -12.89 0.43 -5.73
C TRP A 26 -12.06 1.52 -5.07
N TYR A 27 -12.30 1.76 -3.80
CA TYR A 27 -11.55 2.69 -2.97
C TYR A 27 -10.51 1.92 -2.18
N LEU A 28 -9.24 2.27 -2.35
CA LEU A 28 -8.14 1.69 -1.58
C LEU A 28 -7.81 2.56 -0.37
N PRO A 29 -7.49 1.95 0.78
CA PRO A 29 -6.99 2.70 1.91
C PRO A 29 -5.64 3.36 1.59
N PRO A 30 -5.32 4.52 2.20
CA PRO A 30 -4.00 5.15 2.09
C PRO A 30 -2.86 4.28 2.66
N GLU A 31 -3.21 3.26 3.42
CA GLU A 31 -2.29 2.29 4.02
C GLU A 31 -2.61 0.90 3.50
N LEU A 32 -1.61 0.23 2.92
CA LEU A 32 -1.77 -1.14 2.50
C LEU A 32 -1.93 -2.03 3.74
N PRO A 33 -2.99 -2.84 3.84
CA PRO A 33 -3.19 -3.74 4.97
C PRO A 33 -2.00 -4.68 5.12
N ARG A 34 -1.50 -4.78 6.34
CA ARG A 34 -0.45 -5.73 6.71
C ARG A 34 -1.10 -6.95 7.33
N LYS A 35 -0.82 -8.10 6.73
CA LYS A 35 -1.08 -9.43 7.30
C LYS A 35 -0.18 -9.70 8.48
N ASP A 36 -0.70 -10.47 9.44
CA ASP A 36 0.05 -10.93 10.59
C ASP A 36 1.07 -12.01 10.20
N ALA A 37 2.10 -12.17 11.02
CA ALA A 37 3.16 -13.16 10.76
C ALA A 37 2.62 -14.61 10.70
N GLY A 38 1.53 -14.89 11.42
CA GLY A 38 0.85 -16.19 11.40
C GLY A 38 0.13 -16.49 10.08
N GLU A 39 -0.37 -15.47 9.39
CA GLU A 39 -1.08 -15.60 8.11
C GLU A 39 -0.13 -15.77 6.92
N ILE A 40 1.15 -15.45 7.10
CA ILE A 40 2.19 -15.60 6.09
C ILE A 40 2.87 -16.97 6.25
N PRO A 41 2.84 -17.83 5.21
CA PRO A 41 3.57 -19.10 5.24
C PRO A 41 5.05 -18.87 5.56
N ALA A 42 5.65 -19.70 6.42
CA ALA A 42 7.01 -19.50 6.95
C ALA A 42 8.04 -19.17 5.86
N ARG A 43 8.03 -19.92 4.74
CA ARG A 43 8.92 -19.70 3.58
C ARG A 43 8.80 -18.31 2.92
N LYS A 44 7.68 -17.62 3.11
CA LYS A 44 7.40 -16.28 2.55
C LYS A 44 7.61 -15.15 3.57
N ARG A 45 7.83 -15.45 4.86
CA ARG A 45 7.92 -14.43 5.92
C ARG A 45 9.11 -13.50 5.74
N ALA A 46 10.27 -14.03 5.34
CA ALA A 46 11.46 -13.21 5.11
C ALA A 46 11.22 -12.19 3.99
N GLU A 47 10.67 -12.64 2.87
CA GLU A 47 10.32 -11.78 1.73
C GLU A 47 9.25 -10.74 2.10
N TYR A 48 8.20 -11.17 2.80
CA TYR A 48 7.14 -10.27 3.26
C TYR A 48 7.68 -9.14 4.16
N ARG A 49 8.60 -9.45 5.08
CA ARG A 49 9.26 -8.44 5.92
C ARG A 49 10.09 -7.47 5.08
N ARG A 50 10.93 -7.95 4.16
CA ARG A 50 11.79 -7.11 3.31
C ARG A 50 10.96 -6.14 2.45
N ARG A 51 9.91 -6.66 1.80
CA ARG A 51 8.98 -5.84 1.02
C ARG A 51 8.36 -4.73 1.87
N ASN A 52 7.88 -5.05 3.06
CA ASN A 52 7.22 -4.05 3.91
C ASN A 52 8.21 -3.04 4.51
N ALA A 53 9.45 -3.45 4.79
CA ALA A 53 10.51 -2.54 5.22
C ALA A 53 10.85 -1.49 4.13
N LEU A 54 10.93 -1.93 2.86
CA LEU A 54 11.12 -1.03 1.72
C LEU A 54 9.94 -0.05 1.58
N LEU A 55 8.70 -0.54 1.68
CA LEU A 55 7.52 0.33 1.63
C LEU A 55 7.49 1.35 2.77
N ASP A 56 7.94 0.97 3.97
CA ASP A 56 8.08 1.90 5.10
C ASP A 56 9.15 2.96 4.84
N GLU A 57 10.26 2.60 4.20
CA GLU A 57 11.31 3.54 3.82
C GLU A 57 10.81 4.57 2.81
N VAL A 58 10.14 4.12 1.75
CA VAL A 58 9.53 5.02 0.76
C VAL A 58 8.50 5.93 1.44
N ARG A 59 7.64 5.40 2.31
CA ARG A 59 6.66 6.19 3.05
C ARG A 59 7.32 7.25 3.92
N ARG A 60 8.39 6.92 4.64
CA ARG A 60 9.18 7.90 5.41
C ARG A 60 9.76 9.00 4.53
N GLY A 61 10.33 8.64 3.37
CA GLY A 61 10.88 9.60 2.42
C GLY A 61 9.82 10.58 1.87
N LEU A 62 8.63 10.07 1.52
CA LEU A 62 7.51 10.91 1.07
C LEU A 62 7.02 11.86 2.16
N MET A 63 6.87 11.37 3.40
CA MET A 63 6.45 12.21 4.52
C MET A 63 7.46 13.32 4.81
N ALA A 64 8.77 12.99 4.77
CA ALA A 64 9.83 13.99 4.92
C ALA A 64 9.79 15.03 3.80
N ALA A 65 9.64 14.61 2.55
CA ALA A 65 9.53 15.52 1.41
C ALA A 65 8.29 16.43 1.49
N GLN A 66 7.15 15.89 1.95
CA GLN A 66 5.92 16.67 2.15
C GLN A 66 6.14 17.74 3.23
N GLN A 67 6.78 17.41 4.36
CA GLN A 67 7.10 18.36 5.42
C GLN A 67 7.97 19.51 4.90
N ASN A 68 9.00 19.20 4.10
CA ASN A 68 9.90 20.19 3.51
C ASN A 68 9.20 21.11 2.49
N GLY A 69 8.19 20.61 1.77
CA GLY A 69 7.37 21.41 0.85
C GLY A 69 6.34 22.30 1.55
N CYS A 70 5.87 21.91 2.74
CA CYS A 70 4.99 22.72 3.58
C CYS A 70 5.72 23.88 4.27
N ASP A 71 7.01 23.72 4.58
CA ASP A 71 7.84 24.78 5.18
C ASP A 71 8.03 25.99 4.23
N PHE A 72 8.11 25.77 2.92
CA PHE A 72 8.25 26.86 1.94
C PHE A 72 7.03 27.78 1.81
N ARG A 73 5.84 27.34 2.25
CA ARG A 73 4.63 28.18 2.24
C ARG A 73 4.45 29.00 3.51
N ASN A 74 5.10 28.63 4.62
CA ASN A 74 4.98 29.35 5.89
C ASN A 74 5.96 30.52 6.04
N THR A 75 6.94 30.66 5.14
CA THR A 75 7.91 31.77 5.18
C THR A 75 7.38 33.06 4.54
N ILE A 76 6.27 33.01 3.78
CA ILE A 76 5.73 34.20 3.07
C ILE A 76 4.69 34.98 3.91
N THR A 77 4.30 34.48 5.08
CA THR A 77 3.34 35.17 5.97
C THR A 77 4.01 36.04 7.06
N LEU A 78 5.35 36.13 7.08
CA LEU A 78 6.12 36.91 8.06
C LEU A 78 7.13 37.89 7.43
N MET A 79 6.75 38.47 6.28
CA MET A 79 7.26 39.76 5.80
C MET A 79 6.08 40.65 5.44
#